data_AF-A0A2M7ZSD8-F1
#
_entry.id   AF-A0A2M7ZSD8-F1
#
_cell.length_a   1.000
_cell.length_b   1.000
_cell.length_c   1.000
_cell.angle_alpha   90.00
_cell.angle_beta   90.00
_cell.angle_gamma   90.00
#
_symmetry.space_group_name_H-M   'P 1'
#
loop_
_entity.id
_entity.type
_entity.pdbx_description
1 polymer ?
#
loop_
_entity_poly.entity_id
_entity_poly.type
_entity_poly.pdbx_seq_one_letter_code
_entity_poly.pdbx_strand_id
1 'polypeptide(L)'
;DAIDFRDKAFLREATLKLTANYKSPAANPFEIEVKDLKVIGRRNNGGSLTLAFNNSPNLTLRFHNGSFDTSFTQLNSNITEFLTFLPDQISVSAEYIMNPDDDRAYHTATSQDSVKFETSFTSRSFFALKKSTIVDTSEVKLSDDDRDRVRDGRAAYLTVEIENGIPLTTWLKADMVDKNYNLLFTITKNEGKDSLYFLGAEVGANGEVTKKTITTTTMQLDSSQIQKLADAKYFIHTTSVRTRDAYNNPPPTVALRGNQKLSIKAYGGVKYFIKEDKK
;
A
#
# COMPACT_ATOMS: atom_id res chain seq x y z
N ASP A 1 1.31 -8.24 1.99
CA ASP A 1 2.47 -8.06 2.88
C ASP A 1 3.08 -6.67 2.63
N ALA A 2 3.39 -5.91 3.68
CA ALA A 2 4.01 -4.59 3.58
C ALA A 2 5.42 -4.67 2.94
N ILE A 3 6.08 -5.83 3.03
CA ILE A 3 7.39 -6.09 2.41
C ILE A 3 7.35 -5.84 0.89
N ASP A 4 6.23 -6.15 0.22
CA ASP A 4 6.15 -6.01 -1.24
C ASP A 4 6.14 -4.55 -1.73
N PHE A 5 5.93 -3.60 -0.82
CA PHE A 5 5.95 -2.16 -1.11
C PHE A 5 7.30 -1.50 -0.83
N ARG A 6 8.22 -2.19 -0.13
CA ARG A 6 9.57 -1.68 0.16
C ARG A 6 10.29 -1.33 -1.13
N ASP A 7 10.87 -0.14 -1.15
CA ASP A 7 11.68 0.38 -2.28
C ASP A 7 10.89 0.53 -3.61
N LYS A 8 9.56 0.36 -3.53
CA LYS A 8 8.61 0.49 -4.63
C LYS A 8 7.61 1.62 -4.43
N ALA A 9 7.33 2.01 -3.19
CA ALA A 9 6.45 3.12 -2.85
C ALA A 9 7.24 4.41 -2.61
N PHE A 10 6.67 5.53 -3.07
CA PHE A 10 7.24 6.88 -2.93
C PHE A 10 6.15 7.82 -2.45
N LEU A 11 6.37 8.58 -1.37
CA LEU A 11 5.39 9.55 -0.86
C LEU A 11 5.78 10.96 -1.29
N ARG A 12 4.80 11.77 -1.72
CA ARG A 12 5.03 13.20 -1.99
C ARG A 12 5.16 14.00 -0.70
N GLU A 13 4.26 13.71 0.24
CA GLU A 13 4.06 14.49 1.46
C GLU A 13 3.88 13.53 2.64
N ALA A 14 4.58 13.83 3.72
CA ALA A 14 4.42 13.17 5.01
C ALA A 14 4.74 14.16 6.11
N THR A 15 4.06 14.01 7.24
CA THR A 15 4.27 14.83 8.42
C THR A 15 4.37 13.93 9.64
N LEU A 16 5.44 14.09 10.41
CA LEU A 16 5.51 13.61 11.79
C LEU A 16 5.43 14.83 12.71
N LYS A 17 4.46 14.84 13.62
CA LYS A 17 4.41 15.79 14.73
C LYS A 17 5.03 15.14 15.95
N LEU A 18 5.96 15.84 16.58
CA LEU A 18 6.58 15.44 17.84
C LEU A 18 6.22 16.50 18.88
N THR A 19 5.52 16.08 19.92
CA THR A 19 5.23 16.87 21.11
C THR A 19 5.98 16.25 22.28
N ALA A 20 6.82 17.02 22.95
CA ALA A 20 7.52 16.61 24.15
C ALA A 20 7.06 17.47 25.33
N ASN A 21 6.70 16.85 26.44
CA ASN A 21 6.15 17.52 27.61
C ASN A 21 6.96 17.15 28.84
N TYR A 22 7.58 18.13 29.48
CA TYR A 22 8.12 17.97 30.82
C TYR A 22 7.07 18.42 31.83
N LYS A 23 6.72 17.53 32.77
CA LYS A 23 5.81 17.81 33.87
C LYS A 23 6.52 17.55 35.19
N SER A 24 6.56 18.57 36.03
CA SER A 24 6.97 18.47 37.43
C SER A 24 5.93 19.13 38.33
N PRO A 25 5.58 18.53 39.49
CA PRO A 25 4.75 19.18 40.50
C PRO A 25 5.53 20.18 41.37
N ALA A 26 6.86 20.27 41.22
CA ALA A 26 7.67 21.20 41.98
C ALA A 26 7.39 22.65 41.57
N ALA A 27 7.44 23.57 42.55
CA ALA A 27 7.29 25.01 42.30
C ALA A 27 8.50 25.62 41.57
N ASN A 28 9.69 25.01 41.72
CA ASN A 28 10.90 25.39 41.01
C ASN A 28 11.65 24.14 40.51
N PRO A 29 11.22 23.56 39.37
CA PRO A 29 11.85 22.36 38.81
C PRO A 29 13.16 22.68 38.09
N PHE A 30 14.04 21.68 37.98
CA PHE A 30 15.23 21.78 37.14
C PHE A 30 14.85 21.93 35.66
N GLU A 31 15.70 22.64 34.90
CA GLU A 31 15.70 22.52 33.45
C GLU A 31 16.18 21.12 33.04
N ILE A 32 15.54 20.56 32.01
CA ILE A 32 15.92 19.28 31.42
C ILE A 32 16.32 19.51 29.97
N GLU A 33 17.48 19.00 29.58
CA GLU A 33 17.88 18.87 28.18
C GLU A 33 17.71 17.40 27.74
N VAL A 34 17.01 17.20 26.62
CA VAL A 34 16.97 15.94 25.89
C VAL A 34 17.93 16.09 24.72
N LYS A 35 19.12 15.52 24.87
CA LYS A 35 20.22 15.66 23.93
C LYS A 35 20.29 14.44 23.01
N ASP A 36 20.72 14.69 21.78
CA ASP A 36 20.95 13.66 20.77
C ASP A 36 19.75 12.72 20.55
N LEU A 37 18.53 13.27 20.60
CA LEU A 37 17.32 12.52 20.27
C LEU A 37 17.41 12.03 18.82
N LYS A 38 17.38 10.72 18.66
CA LYS A 38 17.55 10.03 17.39
C LYS A 38 16.46 9.00 17.18
N VAL A 39 15.91 8.97 15.98
CA VAL A 39 14.88 8.00 15.56
C VAL A 39 15.42 7.17 14.41
N ILE A 40 15.53 5.85 14.60
CA ILE A 40 16.13 4.91 13.65
C ILE A 40 15.11 3.84 13.29
N GLY A 41 14.76 3.75 12.02
CA GLY A 41 14.03 2.62 11.45
C GLY A 41 15.00 1.51 11.09
N ARG A 42 14.71 0.28 11.51
CA ARG A 42 15.49 -0.93 11.20
C ARG A 42 14.62 -1.95 10.48
N ARG A 43 15.19 -2.60 9.48
CA ARG A 43 14.63 -3.79 8.82
C ARG A 43 15.33 -5.04 9.36
N ASN A 44 14.63 -6.16 9.39
CA ASN A 44 15.17 -7.45 9.86
C ASN A 44 16.32 -7.97 9.00
N ASN A 45 16.46 -7.47 7.77
CA ASN A 45 17.58 -7.79 6.88
C ASN A 45 18.85 -6.95 7.14
N GLY A 46 18.87 -6.14 8.21
CA GLY A 46 20.01 -5.28 8.57
C GLY A 46 19.98 -3.87 7.97
N GLY A 47 19.05 -3.57 7.06
CA GLY A 47 18.87 -2.21 6.56
C GLY A 47 18.46 -1.26 7.68
N SER A 48 18.97 -0.02 7.66
CA SER A 48 18.56 1.01 8.62
C SER A 48 18.48 2.38 7.98
N LEU A 49 17.54 3.19 8.44
CA LEU A 49 17.38 4.59 8.03
C LEU A 49 17.14 5.46 9.26
N THR A 50 17.89 6.56 9.39
CA THR A 50 17.70 7.54 10.46
C THR A 50 16.79 8.65 9.96
N LEU A 51 15.81 9.05 10.78
CA LEU A 51 15.03 10.25 10.53
C LEU A 51 15.89 11.48 10.83
N ALA A 52 16.18 12.28 9.82
CA ALA A 52 16.92 13.52 9.92
C ALA A 52 15.98 14.73 9.95
N PHE A 53 16.34 15.75 10.71
CA PHE A 53 15.65 17.04 10.80
C PHE A 53 16.65 18.17 10.52
N ASN A 54 16.35 19.07 9.57
CA ASN A 54 17.23 20.13 9.11
C ASN A 54 18.65 19.63 8.78
N ASN A 55 18.74 18.50 8.06
CA ASN A 55 19.98 17.79 7.73
C ASN A 55 20.80 17.26 8.92
N SER A 56 20.24 17.28 10.13
CA SER A 56 20.83 16.66 11.32
C SER A 56 20.14 15.33 11.64
N PRO A 57 20.88 14.25 11.91
CA PRO A 57 20.30 12.98 12.37
C PRO A 57 19.83 13.03 13.83
N ASN A 58 20.20 14.08 14.56
CA ASN A 58 19.98 14.24 15.98
C ASN A 58 19.21 15.54 16.26
N LEU A 59 18.33 15.51 17.25
CA LEU A 59 17.59 16.66 17.73
C LEU A 59 17.91 16.89 19.21
N THR A 60 18.21 18.13 19.59
CA THR A 60 18.38 18.51 20.99
C THR A 60 17.25 19.43 21.40
N LEU A 61 16.62 19.14 22.53
CA LEU A 61 15.47 19.86 23.09
C LEU A 61 15.80 20.32 24.50
N ARG A 62 15.39 21.53 24.87
CA ARG A 62 15.51 22.06 26.23
C ARG A 62 14.14 22.44 26.78
N PHE A 63 13.91 22.12 28.06
CA PHE A 63 12.63 22.28 28.73
C PHE A 63 12.80 22.98 30.08
N HIS A 64 12.23 24.18 30.21
CA HIS A 64 12.04 24.84 31.50
C HIS A 64 10.57 24.71 31.93
N ASN A 65 10.15 23.48 32.27
CA ASN A 65 8.74 23.08 32.43
C ASN A 65 7.90 23.31 31.15
N GLY A 66 6.85 22.51 30.91
CA GLY A 66 5.95 22.70 29.78
C GLY A 66 6.29 21.89 28.52
N SER A 67 5.90 22.41 27.35
CA SER A 67 5.79 21.66 26.09
C SER A 67 6.71 22.20 24.98
N PHE A 68 7.27 21.28 24.20
CA PHE A 68 7.95 21.55 22.94
C PHE A 68 7.22 20.84 21.80
N ASP A 69 6.92 21.57 20.74
CA ASP A 69 6.24 21.05 19.55
C ASP A 69 7.10 21.28 18.30
N THR A 70 7.33 20.22 17.54
CA THR A 70 7.96 20.31 16.22
C THR A 70 7.27 19.43 15.20
N SER A 71 7.46 19.76 13.92
CA SER A 71 6.92 19.00 12.80
C SER A 71 8.01 18.70 11.77
N PHE A 72 8.20 17.42 11.49
CA PHE A 72 9.03 16.90 10.42
C PHE A 72 8.15 16.79 9.17
N THR A 73 8.57 17.41 8.10
CA THR A 73 7.92 17.47 6.79
C THR A 73 8.94 17.20 5.70
N GLN A 74 8.49 16.95 4.47
CA GLN A 74 9.39 16.78 3.32
C GLN A 74 10.31 17.99 3.05
N LEU A 75 10.03 19.17 3.63
CA LEU A 75 10.84 20.38 3.44
C LEU A 75 12.01 20.49 4.43
N ASN A 76 11.88 19.87 5.60
CA ASN A 76 12.85 20.00 6.70
C ASN A 76 13.31 18.64 7.26
N SER A 77 12.97 17.54 6.59
CA SER A 77 13.33 16.18 7.02
C SER A 77 13.29 15.19 5.86
N ASN A 78 13.85 14.00 6.06
CA ASN A 78 13.68 12.87 5.15
C ASN A 78 12.47 12.00 5.50
N ILE A 79 11.41 12.57 6.09
CA ILE A 79 10.25 11.82 6.59
C ILE A 79 9.54 10.96 5.53
N THR A 80 9.49 11.42 4.28
CA THR A 80 8.88 10.64 3.17
C THR A 80 9.68 9.38 2.90
N GLU A 81 11.01 9.47 2.87
CA GLU A 81 11.92 8.33 2.75
C GLU A 81 11.84 7.41 3.97
N PHE A 82 11.78 7.99 5.18
CA PHE A 82 11.66 7.24 6.43
C PHE A 82 10.39 6.39 6.49
N LEU A 83 9.25 6.93 6.04
CA LEU A 83 7.99 6.18 6.00
C LEU A 83 7.97 5.13 4.88
N THR A 84 8.49 5.45 3.69
CA THR A 84 8.54 4.47 2.57
C THR A 84 9.62 3.41 2.75
N PHE A 85 10.58 3.64 3.66
CA PHE A 85 11.50 2.62 4.12
C PHE A 85 10.79 1.45 4.81
N LEU A 86 9.57 1.65 5.33
CA LEU A 86 8.72 0.62 5.95
C LEU A 86 9.52 -0.26 6.94
N PRO A 87 10.06 0.35 8.01
CA PRO A 87 10.89 -0.37 8.98
C PRO A 87 10.08 -1.47 9.69
N ASP A 88 10.76 -2.55 10.06
CA ASP A 88 10.22 -3.61 10.92
C ASP A 88 10.21 -3.17 12.40
N GLN A 89 11.17 -2.31 12.78
CA GLN A 89 11.31 -1.77 14.13
C GLN A 89 11.68 -0.28 14.08
N ILE A 90 11.11 0.51 14.99
CA ILE A 90 11.55 1.89 15.24
C ILE A 90 12.24 1.92 16.60
N SER A 91 13.49 2.41 16.62
CA SER A 91 14.28 2.64 17.82
C SER A 91 14.39 4.13 18.08
N VAL A 92 14.12 4.55 19.31
CA VAL A 92 14.30 5.93 19.76
C VAL A 92 15.37 5.93 20.86
N SER A 93 16.35 6.82 20.75
CA SER A 93 17.41 7.00 21.75
C SER A 93 17.63 8.48 22.01
N ALA A 94 17.86 8.85 23.27
CA ALA A 94 18.22 10.20 23.68
C ALA A 94 19.00 10.15 24.99
N GLU A 95 19.81 11.16 25.24
CA GLU A 95 20.43 11.44 26.53
C GLU A 95 19.58 12.47 27.29
N TYR A 96 19.33 12.24 28.58
CA TYR A 96 18.58 13.17 29.43
C TYR A 96 19.54 13.81 30.42
N ILE A 97 19.70 15.12 30.35
CA ILE A 97 20.57 15.90 31.21
C ILE A 97 19.68 16.78 32.09
N MET A 98 19.67 16.49 33.39
CA MET A 98 19.07 17.38 34.39
C MET A 98 20.08 18.46 34.77
N ASN A 99 19.61 19.71 34.89
CA ASN A 99 20.45 20.87 35.13
C ASN A 99 21.57 21.06 34.07
N PRO A 100 21.22 21.20 32.78
CA PRO A 100 22.20 21.23 31.69
C PRO A 100 23.19 22.40 31.77
N ASP A 101 22.82 23.49 32.45
CA ASP A 101 23.64 24.71 32.55
C ASP A 101 24.41 24.81 33.89
N ASP A 102 24.41 23.75 34.71
CA ASP A 102 25.02 23.73 36.06
C ASP A 102 24.53 24.90 36.94
N ASP A 103 23.22 25.22 36.85
CA ASP A 103 22.62 26.26 37.69
C ASP A 103 22.73 25.86 39.16
N ARG A 104 23.26 26.78 39.97
CA ARG A 104 23.48 26.60 41.40
C ARG A 104 22.32 27.13 42.25
N ALA A 105 21.28 27.69 41.62
CA ALA A 105 20.05 28.06 42.31
C ALA A 105 19.34 26.84 42.91
N TYR A 106 18.51 27.08 43.92
CA TYR A 106 17.75 26.02 44.58
C TYR A 106 16.65 25.50 43.65
N HIS A 107 16.76 24.25 43.19
CA HIS A 107 15.77 23.56 42.37
C HIS A 107 15.35 22.25 43.05
N THR A 108 14.15 21.76 42.72
CA THR A 108 13.59 20.52 43.29
C THR A 108 13.28 19.52 42.18
N ALA A 109 13.82 18.30 42.30
CA ALA A 109 13.40 17.16 41.50
C ALA A 109 12.50 16.25 42.34
N THR A 110 11.46 15.69 41.72
CA THR A 110 10.54 14.77 42.40
C THR A 110 10.43 13.45 41.66
N SER A 111 10.04 12.38 42.36
CA SER A 111 9.74 11.09 41.71
C SER A 111 8.51 11.12 40.80
N GLN A 112 7.78 12.24 40.75
CA GLN A 112 6.64 12.45 39.86
C GLN A 112 7.03 13.24 38.60
N ASP A 113 8.28 13.69 38.51
CA ASP A 113 8.81 14.36 37.33
C ASP A 113 8.79 13.40 36.14
N SER A 114 8.26 13.86 35.01
CA SER A 114 8.12 13.03 33.82
C SER A 114 8.37 13.83 32.55
N VAL A 115 9.10 13.22 31.61
CA VAL A 115 9.22 13.69 30.23
C VAL A 115 8.41 12.74 29.36
N LYS A 116 7.34 13.23 28.74
CA LYS A 116 6.46 12.45 27.87
C LYS A 116 6.63 12.89 26.42
N PHE A 117 6.83 11.93 25.53
CA PHE A 117 6.82 12.16 24.08
C PHE A 117 5.54 11.62 23.47
N GLU A 118 4.94 12.41 22.59
CA GLU A 118 3.81 12.03 21.76
C GLU A 118 4.18 12.26 20.30
N THR A 119 4.00 11.24 19.48
CA THR A 119 4.29 11.29 18.05
C THR A 119 3.04 10.98 17.24
N SER A 120 2.75 11.80 16.25
CA SER A 120 1.67 11.56 15.29
C SER A 120 2.23 11.54 13.87
N PHE A 121 2.08 10.41 13.18
CA PHE A 121 2.45 10.25 11.79
C PHE A 121 1.23 10.42 10.91
N THR A 122 1.35 11.27 9.89
CA THR A 122 0.33 11.47 8.87
C THR A 122 0.98 11.52 7.51
N SER A 123 0.33 10.94 6.51
CA SER A 123 0.72 11.11 5.11
C SER A 123 -0.54 11.38 4.29
N ARG A 124 -0.41 12.24 3.29
CA ARG A 124 -1.47 12.41 2.31
C ARG A 124 -1.33 11.31 1.27
N SER A 125 -2.46 10.87 0.71
CA SER A 125 -2.53 9.82 -0.30
C SER A 125 -1.95 10.20 -1.67
N PHE A 126 -0.89 11.02 -1.71
CA PHE A 126 -0.09 11.30 -2.90
C PHE A 126 1.15 10.43 -2.90
N PHE A 127 1.17 9.45 -3.79
CA PHE A 127 2.29 8.52 -3.87
C PHE A 127 2.56 8.05 -5.30
N ALA A 128 3.75 7.54 -5.53
CA ALA A 128 4.11 6.75 -6.70
C ALA A 128 4.32 5.31 -6.26
N LEU A 129 3.91 4.36 -7.10
CA LEU A 129 4.07 2.93 -6.82
C LEU A 129 4.63 2.23 -8.06
N LYS A 130 5.86 1.75 -7.95
CA LYS A 130 6.41 0.75 -8.89
C LYS A 130 5.57 -0.53 -8.81
N LYS A 131 5.90 -1.55 -9.60
CA LYS A 131 5.10 -2.77 -9.66
C LYS A 131 5.04 -3.49 -8.30
N SER A 132 3.87 -3.56 -7.69
CA SER A 132 3.56 -4.47 -6.58
C SER A 132 2.60 -5.56 -7.06
N THR A 133 2.73 -6.76 -6.52
CA THR A 133 1.95 -7.93 -6.93
C THR A 133 1.31 -8.58 -5.71
N ILE A 134 0.00 -8.77 -5.80
CA ILE A 134 -0.81 -9.46 -4.80
C ILE A 134 -1.31 -10.75 -5.43
N VAL A 135 -1.13 -11.86 -4.74
CA VAL A 135 -1.66 -13.17 -5.10
C VAL A 135 -2.68 -13.55 -4.06
N ASP A 136 -3.88 -13.92 -4.51
CA ASP A 136 -4.93 -14.42 -3.64
C ASP A 136 -5.67 -15.58 -4.33
N THR A 137 -6.31 -16.42 -3.53
CA THR A 137 -7.00 -17.63 -3.97
C THR A 137 -8.46 -17.59 -3.55
N SER A 138 -9.36 -17.78 -4.50
CA SER A 138 -10.80 -17.85 -4.25
C SER A 138 -11.35 -19.21 -4.67
N GLU A 139 -12.39 -19.67 -4.00
CA GLU A 139 -13.09 -20.91 -4.36
C GLU A 139 -14.04 -20.68 -5.54
N VAL A 140 -14.05 -21.63 -6.48
CA VAL A 140 -15.01 -21.69 -7.58
C VAL A 140 -16.25 -22.44 -7.11
N LYS A 141 -17.28 -21.67 -6.74
CA LYS A 141 -18.55 -22.20 -6.25
C LYS A 141 -19.46 -22.58 -7.42
N LEU A 142 -19.35 -23.83 -7.85
CA LEU A 142 -20.26 -24.48 -8.80
C LEU A 142 -20.78 -25.77 -8.16
N SER A 143 -22.11 -25.92 -8.13
CA SER A 143 -22.75 -27.18 -7.73
C SER A 143 -22.44 -28.30 -8.72
N ASP A 144 -22.67 -29.57 -8.36
CA ASP A 144 -22.43 -30.68 -9.28
C ASP A 144 -23.33 -30.61 -10.52
N ASP A 145 -24.60 -30.23 -10.34
CA ASP A 145 -25.52 -29.96 -11.45
C ASP A 145 -25.02 -28.83 -12.37
N ASP A 146 -24.47 -27.75 -11.80
CA ASP A 146 -23.89 -26.66 -12.58
C ASP A 146 -22.66 -27.12 -13.35
N ARG A 147 -21.83 -27.98 -12.76
CA ARG A 147 -20.64 -28.53 -13.42
C ARG A 147 -21.02 -29.37 -14.62
N ASP A 148 -22.04 -30.21 -14.49
CA ASP A 148 -22.54 -31.01 -15.61
C ASP A 148 -23.13 -30.13 -16.73
N ARG A 149 -23.85 -29.05 -16.37
CA ARG A 149 -24.32 -28.05 -17.34
C ARG A 149 -23.18 -27.31 -18.04
N VAL A 150 -22.12 -26.96 -17.31
CA VAL A 150 -20.93 -26.32 -17.89
C VAL A 150 -20.24 -27.26 -18.88
N ARG A 151 -20.15 -28.56 -18.58
CA ARG A 151 -19.55 -29.57 -19.48
C ARG A 151 -20.28 -29.70 -20.83
N ASP A 152 -21.57 -29.40 -20.87
CA ASP A 152 -22.36 -29.38 -22.12
C ASP A 152 -22.11 -28.10 -22.97
N GLY A 153 -21.29 -27.16 -22.49
CA GLY A 153 -20.88 -25.96 -23.21
C GLY A 153 -19.81 -26.21 -24.28
N ARG A 154 -19.95 -25.56 -25.44
CA ARG A 154 -18.97 -25.61 -26.56
C ARG A 154 -17.99 -24.45 -26.57
N ALA A 155 -18.51 -23.25 -26.30
CA ALA A 155 -17.73 -22.02 -26.32
C ALA A 155 -18.41 -21.02 -25.40
N ALA A 156 -17.61 -20.21 -24.71
CA ALA A 156 -18.09 -19.12 -23.89
C ALA A 156 -17.26 -17.90 -24.18
N TYR A 157 -17.87 -16.72 -24.15
CA TYR A 157 -17.14 -15.48 -24.17
C TYR A 157 -17.64 -14.56 -23.08
N LEU A 158 -16.73 -13.77 -22.53
CA LEU A 158 -16.99 -12.76 -21.53
C LEU A 158 -16.26 -11.50 -21.94
N THR A 159 -17.02 -10.46 -22.26
CA THR A 159 -16.49 -9.12 -22.47
C THR A 159 -16.66 -8.30 -21.21
N VAL A 160 -15.56 -7.73 -20.75
CA VAL A 160 -15.52 -6.86 -19.57
C VAL A 160 -15.09 -5.47 -20.04
N GLU A 161 -15.95 -4.48 -19.80
CA GLU A 161 -15.65 -3.06 -19.91
C GLU A 161 -15.37 -2.52 -18.52
N ILE A 162 -14.16 -2.00 -18.32
CA ILE A 162 -13.72 -1.39 -17.07
C ILE A 162 -13.51 0.10 -17.30
N GLU A 163 -14.30 0.91 -16.59
CA GLU A 163 -14.08 2.35 -16.46
C GLU A 163 -13.31 2.60 -15.16
N ASN A 164 -12.02 2.91 -15.28
CA ASN A 164 -11.11 3.10 -14.17
C ASN A 164 -10.91 4.59 -13.88
N GLY A 165 -11.42 5.04 -12.72
CA GLY A 165 -11.15 6.37 -12.17
C GLY A 165 -10.00 6.42 -11.16
N ILE A 166 -9.29 5.31 -10.97
CA ILE A 166 -8.16 5.19 -10.05
C ILE A 166 -6.86 5.30 -10.86
N PRO A 167 -5.86 6.09 -10.42
CA PRO A 167 -4.59 6.29 -11.15
C PRO A 167 -3.61 5.10 -11.00
N LEU A 168 -4.13 3.88 -10.99
CA LEU A 168 -3.38 2.64 -10.91
C LEU A 168 -3.64 1.82 -12.17
N THR A 169 -2.55 1.50 -12.88
CA THR A 169 -2.56 0.54 -13.97
C THR A 169 -2.47 -0.85 -13.39
N THR A 170 -3.33 -1.75 -13.84
CA THR A 170 -3.50 -3.08 -13.27
C THR A 170 -3.33 -4.17 -14.32
N TRP A 171 -2.63 -5.24 -13.94
CA TRP A 171 -2.59 -6.50 -14.68
C TRP A 171 -3.19 -7.58 -13.79
N LEU A 172 -4.17 -8.31 -14.32
CA LEU A 172 -4.82 -9.42 -13.63
C LEU A 172 -4.52 -10.70 -14.41
N LYS A 173 -3.74 -11.59 -13.80
CA LYS A 173 -3.58 -12.98 -14.24
C LYS A 173 -4.48 -13.87 -13.39
N ALA A 174 -5.04 -14.88 -14.03
CA ALA A 174 -6.17 -15.64 -13.53
C ALA A 174 -5.93 -17.12 -13.86
N ASP A 175 -5.52 -17.91 -12.87
CA ASP A 175 -5.19 -19.32 -13.02
C ASP A 175 -6.29 -20.19 -12.40
N MET A 176 -6.87 -21.07 -13.19
CA MET A 176 -7.87 -22.04 -12.74
C MET A 176 -7.18 -23.34 -12.35
N VAL A 177 -7.43 -23.82 -11.13
CA VAL A 177 -6.76 -25.02 -10.59
C VAL A 177 -7.76 -26.03 -10.01
N ASP A 178 -7.34 -27.29 -9.95
CA ASP A 178 -8.12 -28.37 -9.33
C ASP A 178 -8.06 -28.33 -7.79
N LYS A 179 -8.69 -29.31 -7.13
CA LYS A 179 -8.68 -29.43 -5.65
C LYS A 179 -7.28 -29.62 -5.04
N ASN A 180 -6.33 -30.10 -5.83
CA ASN A 180 -4.96 -30.38 -5.42
C ASN A 180 -4.00 -29.25 -5.86
N TYR A 181 -4.54 -28.10 -6.32
CA TYR A 181 -3.79 -26.97 -6.86
C TYR A 181 -2.99 -27.26 -8.15
N ASN A 182 -3.35 -28.28 -8.91
CA ASN A 182 -2.78 -28.48 -10.24
C ASN A 182 -3.40 -27.49 -11.23
N LEU A 183 -2.54 -26.85 -12.04
CA LEU A 183 -2.98 -25.91 -13.06
C LEU A 183 -3.80 -26.61 -14.15
N LEU A 184 -5.03 -26.13 -14.36
CA LEU A 184 -5.90 -26.61 -15.44
C LEU A 184 -5.72 -25.74 -16.69
N PHE A 185 -5.85 -24.43 -16.52
CA PHE A 185 -5.59 -23.42 -17.56
C PHE A 185 -5.50 -22.00 -16.95
N THR A 186 -4.97 -21.07 -17.73
CA THR A 186 -4.94 -19.63 -17.41
C THR A 186 -5.94 -18.89 -18.29
N ILE A 187 -6.66 -17.92 -17.73
CA ILE A 187 -7.53 -17.03 -18.49
C ILE A 187 -6.65 -16.02 -19.23
N THR A 188 -6.58 -16.16 -20.55
CA THR A 188 -5.78 -15.31 -21.44
C THR A 188 -6.66 -14.34 -22.22
N LYS A 189 -6.12 -13.18 -22.61
CA LYS A 189 -6.72 -12.39 -23.70
C LYS A 189 -6.44 -13.12 -25.02
N ASN A 190 -7.35 -13.04 -25.99
CA ASN A 190 -7.27 -13.65 -27.34
C ASN A 190 -6.02 -13.31 -28.19
N GLU A 191 -4.98 -12.67 -27.65
CA GLU A 191 -3.79 -12.17 -28.36
C GLU A 191 -2.47 -12.65 -27.71
N GLY A 192 -2.48 -13.83 -27.07
CA GLY A 192 -1.25 -14.48 -26.58
C GLY A 192 -0.60 -13.82 -25.36
N LYS A 193 -1.37 -13.08 -24.56
CA LYS A 193 -0.92 -12.54 -23.26
C LYS A 193 -1.80 -13.04 -22.13
N ASP A 194 -1.16 -13.60 -21.11
CA ASP A 194 -1.77 -14.29 -19.97
C ASP A 194 -2.27 -13.35 -18.86
N SER A 195 -2.58 -12.10 -19.20
CA SER A 195 -3.06 -11.12 -18.22
C SER A 195 -4.04 -10.15 -18.84
N LEU A 196 -5.16 -9.93 -18.16
CA LEU A 196 -6.06 -8.82 -18.41
C LEU A 196 -5.37 -7.53 -18.00
N TYR A 197 -5.39 -6.55 -18.89
CA TYR A 197 -4.70 -5.28 -18.70
C TYR A 197 -5.72 -4.16 -18.57
N PHE A 198 -5.60 -3.34 -17.53
CA PHE A 198 -6.48 -2.21 -17.27
C PHE A 198 -5.63 -0.95 -17.10
N LEU A 199 -5.89 0.04 -17.95
CA LEU A 199 -5.21 1.33 -17.84
C LEU A 199 -5.66 2.07 -16.58
N GLY A 200 -4.71 2.68 -15.86
CA GLY A 200 -5.03 3.63 -14.80
C GLY A 200 -5.57 4.94 -15.36
N ALA A 201 -6.33 5.67 -14.57
CA ALA A 201 -6.87 6.98 -14.93
C ALA A 201 -5.76 7.97 -15.35
N GLU A 202 -6.10 8.91 -16.24
CA GLU A 202 -5.20 9.99 -16.63
C GLU A 202 -5.05 10.98 -15.47
N VAL A 203 -3.82 11.43 -15.24
CA VAL A 203 -3.45 12.30 -14.12
C VAL A 203 -2.82 13.58 -14.64
N GLY A 204 -3.23 14.72 -14.07
CA GLY A 204 -2.68 16.04 -14.38
C GLY A 204 -1.38 16.33 -13.64
N ALA A 205 -0.77 17.48 -13.93
CA ALA A 205 0.52 17.89 -13.33
C ALA A 205 0.48 18.00 -11.79
N ASN A 206 -0.68 18.22 -11.19
CA ASN A 206 -0.88 18.28 -9.74
C ASN A 206 -0.98 16.90 -9.06
N GLY A 207 -0.95 15.81 -9.84
CA GLY A 207 -1.13 14.45 -9.36
C GLY A 207 -2.60 14.03 -9.19
N GLU A 208 -3.57 14.86 -9.55
CA GLU A 208 -5.00 14.52 -9.47
C GLU A 208 -5.50 13.89 -10.76
N VAL A 209 -6.49 13.00 -10.64
CA VAL A 209 -7.15 12.39 -11.79
C VAL A 209 -7.91 13.44 -12.58
N THR A 210 -7.62 13.55 -13.87
CA THR A 210 -8.30 14.48 -14.80
C THR A 210 -9.34 13.77 -15.63
N LYS A 211 -9.13 12.49 -15.93
CA LYS A 211 -10.01 11.72 -16.81
C LYS A 211 -9.92 10.23 -16.52
N LYS A 212 -11.08 9.56 -16.51
CA LYS A 212 -11.17 8.11 -16.36
C LYS A 212 -10.77 7.40 -17.65
N THR A 213 -10.22 6.21 -17.53
CA THR A 213 -9.87 5.36 -18.67
C THR A 213 -10.89 4.25 -18.84
N ILE A 214 -11.29 3.96 -20.08
CA ILE A 214 -12.15 2.82 -20.39
C ILE A 214 -11.29 1.77 -21.08
N THR A 215 -11.32 0.55 -20.57
CA THR A 215 -10.64 -0.60 -21.17
C THR A 215 -11.66 -1.72 -21.39
N THR A 216 -11.76 -2.20 -22.62
CA THR A 216 -12.63 -3.33 -22.98
C THR A 216 -11.78 -4.54 -23.32
N THR A 217 -12.02 -5.66 -22.65
CA THR A 217 -11.32 -6.92 -22.91
C THR A 217 -12.34 -8.05 -23.06
N THR A 218 -12.23 -8.78 -24.17
CA THR A 218 -13.00 -10.01 -24.38
C THR A 218 -12.12 -11.22 -24.10
N MET A 219 -12.59 -12.08 -23.22
CA MET A 219 -12.07 -13.41 -22.94
C MET A 219 -12.93 -14.43 -23.66
N GLN A 220 -12.31 -15.46 -24.23
CA GLN A 220 -13.01 -16.58 -24.84
C GLN A 220 -12.48 -17.87 -24.23
N LEU A 221 -13.40 -18.79 -23.97
CA LEU A 221 -13.11 -20.16 -23.57
C LEU A 221 -13.53 -21.08 -24.69
N ASP A 222 -12.60 -21.91 -25.13
CA ASP A 222 -12.90 -23.02 -26.04
C ASP A 222 -13.49 -24.23 -25.29
N SER A 223 -13.89 -25.26 -26.04
CA SER A 223 -14.50 -26.45 -25.47
C SER A 223 -13.59 -27.19 -24.46
N SER A 224 -12.27 -27.15 -24.64
CA SER A 224 -11.30 -27.78 -23.74
C SER A 224 -11.21 -27.01 -22.42
N GLN A 225 -11.14 -25.69 -22.50
CA GLN A 225 -11.11 -24.80 -21.34
C GLN A 225 -12.43 -24.83 -20.56
N ILE A 226 -13.58 -24.98 -21.24
CA ILE A 226 -14.88 -25.14 -20.59
C ILE A 226 -14.95 -26.45 -19.78
N GLN A 227 -14.49 -27.56 -20.34
CA GLN A 227 -14.44 -28.83 -19.62
C GLN A 227 -13.55 -28.71 -18.38
N LYS A 228 -12.38 -28.09 -18.53
CA LYS A 228 -11.47 -27.81 -17.41
C LYS A 228 -12.07 -26.85 -16.39
N LEU A 229 -12.87 -25.87 -16.80
CA LEU A 229 -13.58 -24.96 -15.89
C LEU A 229 -14.56 -25.73 -15.00
N ALA A 230 -15.26 -26.73 -15.55
CA ALA A 230 -16.14 -27.59 -14.78
C ALA A 230 -15.42 -28.46 -13.74
N ASP A 231 -14.10 -28.67 -13.89
CA ASP A 231 -13.27 -29.40 -12.91
C ASP A 231 -12.54 -28.47 -11.94
N ALA A 232 -12.49 -27.16 -12.23
CA ALA A 232 -11.81 -26.18 -11.40
C ALA A 232 -12.49 -26.04 -10.02
N LYS A 233 -11.66 -25.98 -8.98
CA LYS A 233 -12.09 -25.81 -7.58
C LYS A 233 -11.61 -24.50 -7.00
N TYR A 234 -10.45 -24.02 -7.44
CA TYR A 234 -9.93 -22.72 -7.03
C TYR A 234 -9.55 -21.87 -8.23
N PHE A 235 -9.57 -20.57 -7.98
CA PHE A 235 -9.15 -19.51 -8.86
C PHE A 235 -8.05 -18.71 -8.16
N ILE A 236 -6.82 -18.82 -8.65
CA ILE A 236 -5.69 -18.07 -8.15
C ILE A 236 -5.57 -16.81 -9.01
N HIS A 237 -5.78 -15.64 -8.39
CA HIS A 237 -5.63 -14.37 -9.06
C HIS A 237 -4.36 -13.65 -8.63
N THR A 238 -3.56 -13.29 -9.62
CA THR A 238 -2.36 -12.48 -9.46
C THR A 238 -2.63 -11.09 -10.00
N THR A 239 -2.78 -10.13 -9.10
CA THR A 239 -3.02 -8.73 -9.44
C THR A 239 -1.74 -7.95 -9.27
N SER A 240 -1.21 -7.40 -10.36
CA SER A 240 -0.10 -6.46 -10.32
C SER A 240 -0.59 -5.04 -10.53
N VAL A 241 -0.12 -4.09 -9.74
CA VAL A 241 -0.49 -2.67 -9.84
C VAL A 241 0.74 -1.78 -9.95
N ARG A 242 0.62 -0.66 -10.66
CA ARG A 242 1.62 0.42 -10.67
C ARG A 242 0.97 1.78 -10.96
N THR A 243 1.59 2.87 -10.50
CA THR A 243 1.26 4.21 -11.00
C THR A 243 1.87 4.43 -12.39
N ARG A 244 1.30 5.34 -13.17
CA ARG A 244 1.88 5.71 -14.48
C ARG A 244 3.29 6.30 -14.26
N ASP A 245 4.22 5.96 -15.13
CA ASP A 245 5.58 6.52 -15.15
C ASP A 245 6.37 6.32 -13.83
N ALA A 246 6.00 5.33 -13.01
CA ALA A 246 6.59 5.03 -11.70
C ALA A 246 8.10 4.70 -11.69
N TYR A 247 8.70 4.52 -12.87
CA TYR A 247 10.13 4.24 -13.02
C TYR A 247 10.95 5.49 -13.39
N ASN A 248 10.31 6.65 -13.55
CA ASN A 248 11.01 7.93 -13.71
C ASN A 248 11.75 8.30 -12.42
N ASN A 249 12.75 9.18 -12.54
CA ASN A 249 13.52 9.67 -11.41
C ASN A 249 13.50 11.21 -11.36
N PRO A 250 12.78 11.85 -10.40
CA PRO A 250 11.89 11.22 -9.42
C PRO A 250 10.60 10.69 -10.06
N PRO A 251 9.94 9.68 -9.47
CA PRO A 251 8.68 9.16 -10.00
C PRO A 251 7.54 10.16 -9.74
N PRO A 252 6.67 10.42 -10.72
CA PRO A 252 5.52 11.30 -10.53
C PRO A 252 4.52 10.65 -9.55
N THR A 253 4.12 11.43 -8.54
CA THR A 253 3.18 10.99 -7.52
C THR A 253 1.75 11.33 -7.90
N VAL A 254 0.81 10.44 -7.59
CA VAL A 254 -0.61 10.57 -7.90
C VAL A 254 -1.46 10.50 -6.63
N ALA A 255 -2.61 11.15 -6.63
CA ALA A 255 -3.57 11.15 -5.53
C ALA A 255 -4.49 9.93 -5.60
N LEU A 256 -4.52 9.11 -4.55
CA LEU A 256 -5.64 8.20 -4.30
C LEU A 256 -6.71 8.89 -3.44
N ARG A 257 -7.94 8.92 -3.94
CA ARG A 257 -9.07 9.55 -3.28
C ARG A 257 -10.21 8.56 -3.11
N GLY A 258 -10.93 8.64 -1.98
CA GLY A 258 -12.07 7.76 -1.71
C GLY A 258 -13.26 7.94 -2.66
N ASN A 259 -13.31 9.02 -3.43
CA ASN A 259 -14.33 9.26 -4.45
C ASN A 259 -13.96 8.68 -5.84
N GLN A 260 -12.73 8.19 -6.03
CA GLN A 260 -12.32 7.50 -7.24
C GLN A 260 -12.97 6.12 -7.28
N LYS A 261 -13.55 5.76 -8.43
CA LYS A 261 -14.32 4.53 -8.58
C LYS A 261 -13.80 3.70 -9.76
N LEU A 262 -13.90 2.40 -9.60
CA LEU A 262 -13.77 1.41 -10.67
C LEU A 262 -15.18 0.93 -11.02
N SER A 263 -15.65 1.19 -12.23
CA SER A 263 -16.91 0.62 -12.72
C SER A 263 -16.61 -0.55 -13.63
N ILE A 264 -17.26 -1.68 -13.38
CA ILE A 264 -17.09 -2.91 -14.18
C ILE A 264 -18.45 -3.24 -14.79
N LYS A 265 -18.50 -3.33 -16.11
CA LYS A 265 -19.63 -3.89 -16.85
C LYS A 265 -19.16 -5.16 -17.52
N ALA A 266 -19.85 -6.26 -17.26
CA ALA A 266 -19.54 -7.56 -17.86
C ALA A 266 -20.76 -8.06 -18.62
N TYR A 267 -20.53 -8.54 -19.83
CA TYR A 267 -21.54 -9.19 -20.67
C TYR A 267 -20.89 -10.35 -21.40
N GLY A 268 -21.65 -11.43 -21.61
CA GLY A 268 -21.12 -12.64 -22.19
C GLY A 268 -22.19 -13.50 -22.82
N GLY A 269 -21.74 -14.58 -23.43
CA GLY A 269 -22.62 -15.57 -24.03
C GLY A 269 -22.00 -16.95 -23.98
N VAL A 270 -22.86 -17.96 -23.97
CA VAL A 270 -22.47 -19.38 -23.99
C VAL A 270 -23.14 -20.04 -25.19
N LYS A 271 -22.37 -20.86 -25.91
CA LYS A 271 -22.87 -21.75 -26.95
C LYS A 271 -22.95 -23.15 -26.36
N TYR A 272 -24.12 -23.78 -26.38
CA TYR A 272 -24.36 -25.11 -25.80
C TYR A 272 -24.87 -26.10 -26.86
N PHE A 273 -24.78 -27.39 -26.54
CA PHE A 273 -25.47 -28.43 -27.31
C PHE A 273 -26.92 -28.56 -26.84
N ILE A 274 -27.86 -28.60 -27.78
CA ILE A 274 -29.22 -29.06 -27.51
C ILE A 274 -29.24 -30.56 -27.77
N LYS A 275 -29.43 -31.36 -26.72
CA LYS A 275 -29.78 -32.78 -26.87
C LYS A 275 -31.26 -32.80 -27.26
N GLU A 276 -31.59 -33.28 -28.47
CA GLU A 276 -32.98 -33.53 -28.82
C GLU A 276 -33.49 -34.71 -27.98
N ASP A 277 -34.57 -34.48 -27.24
CA ASP A 277 -35.27 -35.56 -26.57
C ASP A 277 -35.78 -36.54 -27.63
N LYS A 278 -35.25 -37.77 -27.59
CA LYS A 278 -35.77 -38.86 -28.41
C LYS A 278 -37.23 -39.10 -27.98
N LYS A 279 -38.15 -38.72 -28.85
CA LYS A 279 -39.56 -39.13 -28.79
C LYS A 279 -39.71 -40.64 -28.87
#